data_AF-A0A1E3W550-F1
#
_entry.id   AF-A0A1E3W550-F1
#
_cell.length_a   1.000
_cell.length_b   1.000
_cell.length_c   1.000
_cell.angle_alpha   90.00
_cell.angle_beta   90.00
_cell.angle_gamma   90.00
#
_symmetry.space_group_name_H-M   'P 1'
#
loop_
_entity.id
_entity.type
_entity.pdbx_description
1 polymer ?
#
loop_
_entity_poly.entity_id
_entity_poly.type
_entity_poly.pdbx_seq_one_letter_code
_entity_poly.pdbx_strand_id
1 'polypeptide(L)'
;MLALLFLTLGAQAQDVAIKLLVNDDPISDYDIAQRARFLQLTAKEEPGPALNQKTTEMLITERLQYQEGRKLGITASEADVDRVVEDMAARNNLDAAGLSTALGRAGVNVQTLRTALAPRWSGNA
;
A
#
# COMPACT_ATOMS: atom_id res chain seq x y z
N MET A 1 -45.12 -8.15 19.80
CA MET A 1 -44.40 -9.08 18.90
C MET A 1 -43.41 -8.24 18.10
N LEU A 2 -42.14 -8.22 18.51
CA LEU A 2 -41.09 -7.37 17.90
C LEU A 2 -40.54 -8.08 16.66
N ALA A 3 -40.67 -7.47 15.48
CA ALA A 3 -40.04 -7.96 14.25
C ALA A 3 -38.61 -7.40 14.15
N LEU A 4 -37.62 -8.28 14.26
CA LEU A 4 -36.21 -7.99 14.01
C LEU A 4 -35.96 -7.93 12.50
N LEU A 5 -35.62 -6.74 12.00
CA LEU A 5 -35.21 -6.50 10.61
C LEU A 5 -33.72 -6.84 10.47
N PHE A 6 -33.39 -7.93 9.78
CA PHE A 6 -32.01 -8.25 9.40
C PHE A 6 -31.64 -7.45 8.14
N LEU A 7 -30.85 -6.38 8.29
CA LEU A 7 -30.17 -5.76 7.14
C LEU A 7 -28.97 -6.62 6.75
N THR A 8 -29.09 -7.31 5.61
CA THR A 8 -27.95 -7.97 4.96
C THR A 8 -27.05 -6.90 4.34
N LEU A 9 -25.91 -6.60 4.99
CA LEU A 9 -24.83 -5.86 4.33
C LEU A 9 -24.21 -6.78 3.27
N GLY A 10 -24.60 -6.58 2.01
CA GLY A 10 -23.94 -7.23 0.88
C GLY A 10 -22.50 -6.71 0.76
N ALA A 11 -21.52 -7.59 0.99
CA ALA A 11 -20.15 -7.34 0.63
C ALA A 11 -20.06 -7.25 -0.89
N GLN A 12 -19.92 -6.03 -1.42
CA GLN A 12 -19.64 -5.81 -2.84
C GLN A 12 -18.22 -6.31 -3.10
N ALA A 13 -18.10 -7.44 -3.80
CA ALA A 13 -16.81 -7.88 -4.34
C ALA A 13 -16.35 -6.80 -5.34
N GLN A 14 -15.22 -6.15 -5.05
CA GLN A 14 -14.61 -5.21 -5.99
C GLN A 14 -13.92 -6.05 -7.07
N ASP A 15 -14.40 -5.95 -8.31
CA ASP A 15 -13.69 -6.51 -9.46
C ASP A 15 -12.33 -5.83 -9.58
N VAL A 16 -11.24 -6.60 -9.44
CA VAL A 16 -9.87 -6.12 -9.59
C VAL A 16 -9.51 -6.19 -11.08
N ALA A 17 -9.35 -5.03 -11.72
CA ALA A 17 -9.00 -4.92 -13.12
C ALA A 17 -7.51 -4.57 -13.29
N ILE A 18 -6.79 -5.32 -14.14
CA ILE A 18 -5.42 -4.97 -14.51
C ILE A 18 -5.44 -3.71 -15.38
N LYS A 19 -4.68 -2.69 -14.97
CA LYS A 19 -4.61 -1.40 -15.67
C LYS A 19 -3.42 -1.31 -16.61
N LEU A 20 -2.27 -1.87 -16.22
CA LEU A 20 -1.07 -1.90 -17.06
C LEU A 20 -0.10 -3.01 -16.63
N LEU A 21 0.88 -3.29 -17.49
CA LEU A 21 2.00 -4.21 -17.21
C LEU A 21 3.33 -3.45 -17.29
N VAL A 22 4.27 -3.82 -16.43
CA VAL A 22 5.65 -3.31 -16.41
C VAL A 22 6.60 -4.50 -16.50
N ASN A 23 7.14 -4.78 -17.69
CA ASN A 23 7.97 -5.98 -17.96
C ASN A 23 7.36 -7.26 -17.35
N ASP A 24 6.13 -7.57 -17.73
CA ASP A 24 5.36 -8.73 -17.27
C ASP A 24 4.86 -8.71 -15.81
N ASP A 25 5.16 -7.66 -15.03
CA ASP A 25 4.55 -7.45 -13.71
C ASP A 25 3.29 -6.57 -13.81
N PRO A 26 2.10 -7.07 -13.44
CA PRO A 26 0.87 -6.30 -13.55
C PRO A 26 0.73 -5.24 -12.44
N ILE A 27 0.06 -4.13 -12.79
CA ILE A 27 -0.45 -3.11 -11.86
C ILE A 27 -1.97 -3.03 -12.07
N SER A 28 -2.73 -3.25 -11.00
CA SER A 28 -4.18 -3.22 -10.98
C SER A 28 -4.75 -1.86 -10.58
N ASP A 29 -6.05 -1.68 -10.81
CA ASP A 29 -6.82 -0.56 -10.27
C ASP A 29 -6.85 -0.55 -8.74
N TYR A 30 -6.90 -1.73 -8.12
CA TYR A 30 -6.79 -1.89 -6.68
C TYR A 30 -5.46 -1.35 -6.15
N ASP A 31 -4.33 -1.68 -6.79
CA ASP A 31 -3.00 -1.18 -6.40
C ASP A 31 -2.95 0.35 -6.43
N ILE A 32 -3.47 0.94 -7.50
CA ILE A 32 -3.52 2.40 -7.69
C ILE A 32 -4.42 3.02 -6.62
N ALA A 33 -5.60 2.46 -6.36
CA ALA A 33 -6.54 2.99 -5.37
C ALA A 33 -5.97 2.90 -3.94
N GLN A 34 -5.33 1.78 -3.59
CA GLN A 34 -4.70 1.60 -2.27
C GLN A 34 -3.55 2.58 -2.07
N ARG A 35 -2.68 2.76 -3.07
CA ARG A 35 -1.57 3.70 -2.97
C ARG A 35 -2.04 5.16 -2.94
N ALA A 36 -3.05 5.52 -3.73
CA ALA A 36 -3.64 6.86 -3.71
C ALA A 36 -4.26 7.16 -2.32
N ARG A 37 -4.97 6.20 -1.73
CA ARG A 37 -5.51 6.34 -0.36
C ARG A 37 -4.39 6.47 0.68
N PHE A 38 -3.31 5.71 0.54
CA PHE A 38 -2.15 5.86 1.41
C PHE A 38 -1.55 7.28 1.34
N LEU A 39 -1.41 7.86 0.14
CA LEU A 39 -0.88 9.22 -0.04
C LEU A 39 -1.83 10.29 0.52
N GLN A 40 -3.14 10.10 0.41
CA GLN A 40 -4.12 10.99 1.05
C GLN A 40 -3.91 11.04 2.56
N LEU A 41 -3.68 9.89 3.19
CA LEU A 41 -3.53 9.80 4.65
C LEU A 41 -2.16 10.29 5.15
N THR A 42 -1.10 9.95 4.42
CA THR A 42 0.29 10.16 4.89
C THR A 42 0.93 11.44 4.37
N ALA A 43 0.55 11.87 3.16
CA ALA A 43 1.12 13.04 2.50
C ALA A 43 0.08 14.16 2.31
N LYS A 44 -1.17 13.96 2.76
CA LYS A 44 -2.28 14.92 2.61
C LYS A 44 -2.51 15.35 1.15
N GLU A 45 -2.31 14.40 0.23
CA GLU A 45 -2.57 14.63 -1.19
C GLU A 45 -4.08 14.68 -1.46
N GLU A 46 -4.51 15.60 -2.32
CA GLU A 46 -5.92 15.75 -2.67
C GLU A 46 -6.39 14.61 -3.59
N PRO A 47 -7.58 14.04 -3.37
CA PRO A 47 -8.12 13.01 -4.24
C PRO A 47 -8.45 13.58 -5.63
N GLY A 48 -8.20 12.79 -6.67
CA GLY A 48 -8.60 13.14 -8.03
C GLY A 48 -7.77 12.49 -9.12
N PRO A 49 -8.04 12.81 -10.40
CA PRO A 49 -7.33 12.23 -11.55
C PRO A 49 -5.82 12.44 -11.50
N ALA A 50 -5.37 13.62 -11.04
CA ALA A 50 -3.95 13.93 -10.91
C ALA A 50 -3.24 13.00 -9.90
N LEU A 51 -3.88 12.71 -8.76
CA LEU A 51 -3.33 11.79 -7.77
C LEU A 51 -3.27 10.35 -8.31
N ASN A 52 -4.28 9.93 -9.06
CA ASN A 52 -4.30 8.60 -9.69
C ASN A 52 -3.18 8.46 -10.72
N GLN A 53 -2.95 9.50 -11.53
CA GLN A 53 -1.85 9.52 -12.49
C GLN A 53 -0.50 9.45 -11.78
N LYS A 54 -0.26 10.36 -10.82
CA LYS A 54 0.96 10.37 -9.99
C LYS A 54 1.21 9.01 -9.35
N THR A 55 0.16 8.41 -8.78
CA THR A 55 0.24 7.08 -8.15
C THR A 55 0.62 6.00 -9.15
N THR A 56 0.04 6.03 -10.35
CA THR A 56 0.37 5.09 -11.42
C THR A 56 1.84 5.19 -11.81
N GLU A 57 2.35 6.40 -12.00
CA GLU A 57 3.77 6.67 -12.34
C GLU A 57 4.72 6.19 -11.25
N MET A 58 4.37 6.41 -9.97
CA MET A 58 5.15 5.89 -8.85
C MET A 58 5.18 4.36 -8.84
N LEU A 59 4.03 3.70 -9.01
CA LEU A 59 3.96 2.24 -9.01
C LEU A 59 4.77 1.62 -10.16
N ILE A 60 4.77 2.26 -11.34
CA ILE A 60 5.64 1.86 -12.46
C ILE A 60 7.11 1.97 -12.07
N THR A 61 7.51 3.11 -11.52
CA THR A 61 8.90 3.39 -11.12
C THR A 61 9.37 2.39 -10.06
N GLU A 62 8.54 2.09 -9.08
CA GLU A 62 8.83 1.10 -8.02
C GLU A 62 8.96 -0.33 -8.56
N ARG A 63 8.10 -0.73 -9.51
CA ARG A 63 8.23 -2.03 -10.21
C ARG A 63 9.59 -2.13 -10.90
N LEU A 64 9.98 -1.10 -11.65
CA LEU A 64 11.27 -1.08 -12.35
C LEU A 64 12.46 -1.15 -11.38
N GLN A 65 12.41 -0.39 -10.28
CA GLN A 65 13.44 -0.45 -9.24
C GLN A 65 13.52 -1.83 -8.59
N TYR A 66 12.38 -2.48 -8.32
CA TYR A 66 12.35 -3.82 -7.76
C TYR A 66 12.93 -4.87 -8.72
N GLN A 67 12.58 -4.79 -10.00
CA GLN A 67 13.14 -5.68 -11.03
C GLN A 67 14.65 -5.51 -11.16
N GLU A 68 15.14 -4.27 -11.12
CA GLU A 68 16.58 -4.02 -11.20
C GLU A 68 17.32 -4.47 -9.93
N GLY A 69 16.76 -4.21 -8.74
CA GLY A 69 17.29 -4.73 -7.48
C GLY A 69 17.42 -6.26 -7.49
N ARG A 70 16.39 -6.96 -7.99
CA ARG A 70 16.42 -8.43 -8.15
C ARG A 70 17.53 -8.90 -9.09
N LYS A 71 17.77 -8.22 -10.21
CA LYS A 71 18.88 -8.56 -11.13
C LYS A 71 20.24 -8.39 -10.46
N LEU A 72 20.37 -7.39 -9.59
CA LEU A 72 21.59 -7.08 -8.85
C LEU A 72 21.74 -7.90 -7.54
N GLY A 73 20.79 -8.78 -7.23
CA GLY A 73 20.78 -9.55 -5.98
C GLY A 73 20.48 -8.72 -4.71
N ILE A 74 19.95 -7.50 -4.89
CA ILE A 74 19.55 -6.60 -3.82
C ILE A 74 18.08 -6.89 -3.49
N THR A 75 17.84 -7.54 -2.36
CA THR A 75 16.49 -7.83 -1.85
C THR A 75 16.34 -7.25 -0.44
N ALA A 76 15.29 -6.49 -0.18
CA ALA A 76 14.95 -6.06 1.17
C ALA A 76 14.66 -7.30 2.04
N SER A 77 15.36 -7.44 3.17
CA SER A 77 15.05 -8.51 4.12
C SER A 77 13.76 -8.17 4.89
N GLU A 78 13.05 -9.17 5.43
CA GLU A 78 11.87 -8.89 6.26
C GLU A 78 12.21 -8.00 7.46
N ALA A 79 13.42 -8.16 8.02
CA ALA A 79 13.93 -7.32 9.10
C ALA A 79 14.10 -5.84 8.69
N ASP A 80 14.41 -5.57 7.42
CA ASP A 80 14.48 -4.20 6.91
C ASP A 80 13.10 -3.57 6.79
N VAL A 81 12.11 -4.35 6.36
CA VAL A 81 10.71 -3.90 6.28
C VAL A 81 10.15 -3.66 7.68
N ASP A 82 10.42 -4.55 8.64
CA ASP A 82 10.01 -4.40 10.04
C ASP A 82 10.58 -3.13 10.66
N ARG A 83 11.88 -2.85 10.47
CA ARG A 83 12.53 -1.63 10.97
C ARG A 83 11.85 -0.36 10.45
N VAL A 84 11.49 -0.34 9.17
CA VAL A 84 10.82 0.84 8.59
C VAL A 84 9.38 0.99 9.11
N VAL A 85 8.67 -0.11 9.37
CA VAL A 85 7.35 -0.09 10.01
C VAL A 85 7.45 0.44 11.45
N GLU A 86 8.46 0.01 12.20
CA GLU A 86 8.74 0.49 13.56
C GLU A 86 9.05 1.99 13.58
N ASP A 87 9.92 2.47 12.68
CA ASP A 87 10.23 3.91 12.55
C ASP A 87 8.99 4.74 12.23
N MET A 88 8.10 4.24 11.36
CA MET A 88 6.85 4.91 11.05
C MET A 88 5.89 4.93 12.24
N ALA A 89 5.81 3.84 13.00
CA ALA A 89 4.97 3.77 14.19
C ALA A 89 5.48 4.79 15.24
N ALA A 90 6.78 4.80 15.51
CA ALA A 90 7.41 5.71 16.47
C ALA A 90 7.17 7.19 16.13
N ARG A 91 7.26 7.57 14.85
CA ARG A 91 6.96 8.94 14.38
C ARG A 91 5.51 9.37 14.62
N ASN A 92 4.59 8.41 14.70
CA ASN A 92 3.18 8.65 14.99
C ASN A 92 2.85 8.41 16.47
N ASN A 93 3.86 8.22 17.32
CA ASN A 93 3.72 7.91 18.74
C ASN A 93 2.88 6.63 18.98
N LEU A 94 3.04 5.65 18.08
CA LEU A 94 2.41 4.34 18.11
C LEU A 94 3.49 3.25 18.18
N ASP A 95 3.09 2.05 18.59
CA ASP A 95 3.83 0.82 18.33
C ASP A 95 3.35 0.18 17.02
N ALA A 96 4.04 -0.86 16.54
CA ALA A 96 3.70 -1.52 15.27
C ALA A 96 2.25 -2.06 15.24
N ALA A 97 1.75 -2.54 16.39
CA ALA A 97 0.38 -3.01 16.54
C ALA A 97 -0.65 -1.85 16.47
N GLY A 98 -0.34 -0.72 17.12
CA GLY A 98 -1.12 0.50 17.08
C GLY A 98 -1.19 1.11 15.69
N LEU A 99 -0.06 1.11 14.96
CA LEU A 99 -0.01 1.54 13.56
C LEU A 99 -0.85 0.62 12.67
N SER A 100 -0.72 -0.70 12.82
CA SER A 100 -1.55 -1.69 12.09
C SER A 100 -3.04 -1.48 12.36
N THR A 101 -3.41 -1.20 13.62
CA THR A 101 -4.79 -0.91 14.01
C THR A 101 -5.30 0.39 13.40
N ALA A 102 -4.48 1.45 13.40
CA ALA A 102 -4.83 2.73 12.80
C ALA A 102 -5.03 2.61 11.28
N LEU A 103 -4.15 1.87 10.59
CA LEU A 103 -4.27 1.56 9.17
C LEU A 103 -5.54 0.74 8.88
N GLY A 104 -5.80 -0.30 9.69
CA GLY A 104 -7.02 -1.11 9.57
C GLY A 104 -8.30 -0.28 9.71
N ARG A 105 -8.35 0.64 10.67
CA ARG A 105 -9.47 1.60 10.83
C ARG A 105 -9.62 2.55 9.64
N ALA A 106 -8.51 2.88 8.98
CA ALA A 106 -8.50 3.66 7.74
C ALA A 106 -8.76 2.81 6.48
N GLY A 107 -9.03 1.51 6.64
CA GLY A 107 -9.33 0.58 5.55
C GLY A 107 -8.09 0.12 4.77
N VAL A 108 -6.90 0.19 5.36
CA VAL A 108 -5.62 -0.21 4.76
C VAL A 108 -5.03 -1.39 5.54
N ASN A 109 -4.69 -2.46 4.85
CA ASN A 109 -4.01 -3.60 5.46
C ASN A 109 -2.52 -3.25 5.71
N VAL A 110 -1.98 -3.61 6.87
CA VAL A 110 -0.55 -3.41 7.17
C VAL A 110 0.37 -4.12 6.17
N GLN A 111 -0.08 -5.21 5.56
CA GLN A 111 0.65 -5.87 4.49
C GLN A 111 0.81 -4.97 3.26
N THR A 112 -0.16 -4.12 2.96
CA THR A 112 -0.07 -3.11 1.90
C THR A 112 1.04 -2.10 2.19
N LEU A 113 1.20 -1.71 3.46
CA LEU A 113 2.32 -0.86 3.88
C LEU A 113 3.66 -1.60 3.71
N ARG A 114 3.77 -2.85 4.17
CA ARG A 114 5.00 -3.66 4.04
C ARG A 114 5.42 -3.81 2.57
N THR A 115 4.48 -4.12 1.70
CA THR A 115 4.71 -4.21 0.24
C THR A 115 5.14 -2.88 -0.37
N ALA A 116 4.62 -1.74 0.13
CA ALA A 116 5.03 -0.41 -0.33
C ALA A 116 6.44 0.01 0.15
N LEU A 117 6.91 -0.55 1.27
CA LEU A 117 8.21 -0.22 1.85
C LEU A 117 9.36 -1.07 1.28
N ALA A 118 9.08 -2.31 0.86
CA ALA A 118 10.08 -3.21 0.29
C ALA A 118 10.88 -2.63 -0.91
N PRO A 119 10.29 -1.84 -1.84
CA PRO A 119 11.04 -1.23 -2.94
C PRO A 119 11.92 -0.03 -2.51
N ARG A 120 11.57 0.65 -1.40
CA ARG A 120 12.22 1.91 -1.00
C ARG A 120 13.49 1.71 -0.18
N TRP A 121 13.80 0.46 0.18
CA TRP A 121 15.11 0.11 0.69
C TRP A 121 15.99 -0.26 -0.51
N SER A 122 16.84 0.68 -0.92
CA SER A 122 18.16 0.39 -1.48
C SER A 122 19.15 1.06 -0.53
N GLY A 123 20.14 0.29 -0.07
CA GLY A 123 20.90 0.59 1.13
C GLY A 123 21.60 1.94 1.11
N ASN A 124 21.41 2.69 2.18
CA ASN A 124 22.51 3.50 2.70
C ASN A 124 23.51 2.54 3.35
N ALA A 125 24.59 2.26 2.64
CA ALA A 125 25.90 1.95 3.21
C ALA A 125 26.89 2.96 2.59
#